data_AF-A0A450TX66-F1
#
_entry.id   AF-A0A450TX66-F1
#
_cell.length_a   1.000
_cell.length_b   1.000
_cell.length_c   1.000
_cell.angle_alpha   90.00
_cell.angle_beta   90.00
_cell.angle_gamma   90.00
#
_symmetry.space_group_name_H-M   'P 1'
#
loop_
_entity.id
_entity.type
_entity.pdbx_description
1 polymer ?
#
loop_
_entity_poly.entity_id
_entity_poly.type
_entity_poly.pdbx_seq_one_letter_code
_entity_poly.pdbx_strand_id
1 'polypeptide(L)' 'METEITLTGQPSGQRFEFHVAAINKAGEGEASNGVLAVL' A
#
# COMPACT_ATOMS: atom_id res chain seq x y z
N MET A 1 3.33 14.19 -10.09
CA MET A 1 2.59 13.06 -9.49
C MET A 1 3.47 12.53 -8.39
N GLU A 2 2.93 12.43 -7.17
CA GLU A 2 3.64 11.84 -6.04
C GLU A 2 3.35 10.33 -6.01
N THR A 3 4.35 9.52 -5.64
CA THR A 3 4.26 8.05 -5.64
C THR A 3 4.62 7.47 -4.27
N GLU A 4 4.52 8.31 -3.24
CA GLU A 4 4.87 7.99 -1.86
C GLU A 4 3.71 8.41 -0.94
N ILE A 5 3.50 7.65 0.12
CA ILE A 5 2.55 7.95 1.19
C ILE A 5 3.04 7.35 2.51
N THR A 6 2.83 8.07 3.61
CA THR A 6 3.05 7.56 4.96
C THR A 6 1.72 7.20 5.59
N LEU A 7 1.55 5.91 5.92
CA LEU A 7 0.40 5.42 6.68
C LEU A 7 0.74 5.49 8.18
N THR A 8 -0.18 6.01 8.99
CA THR A 8 -0.01 6.14 10.45
C THR A 8 -1.16 5.47 11.20
N GLY A 9 -0.98 5.25 12.50
CA GLY A 9 -2.03 4.67 13.37
C GLY A 9 -2.13 3.15 13.33
N GLN A 10 -1.14 2.45 12.78
CA GLN A 10 -1.09 0.99 12.78
C GLN A 10 -0.83 0.48 14.21
N PRO A 11 -1.52 -0.57 14.66
CA PRO A 11 -1.20 -1.26 15.91
C PRO A 11 0.24 -1.80 15.90
N SER A 12 0.99 -1.61 16.99
CA SER A 12 2.35 -2.17 17.13
C SER A 12 2.32 -3.70 17.23
N GLY A 13 3.35 -4.36 16.68
CA GLY A 13 3.50 -5.81 16.71
C GLY A 13 2.57 -6.59 15.77
N GLN A 14 1.62 -5.92 15.09
CA GLN A 14 0.79 -6.53 14.07
C GLN A 14 1.52 -6.56 12.72
N ARG A 15 1.47 -7.71 12.04
CA ARG A 15 1.98 -7.84 10.67
C ARG A 15 0.92 -7.36 9.68
N PHE A 16 1.36 -6.52 8.75
CA PHE A 16 0.60 -6.05 7.61
C PHE A 16 1.29 -6.43 6.31
N GLU A 17 0.48 -6.60 5.27
CA GLU A 17 0.94 -6.67 3.89
C GLU A 17 0.39 -5.46 3.14
N PHE A 18 1.27 -4.72 2.46
CA PHE A 18 0.91 -3.53 1.72
C PHE A 18 1.03 -3.77 0.22
N HIS A 19 0.04 -3.27 -0.53
CA HIS A 19 0.00 -3.29 -1.98
C HIS A 19 -0.33 -1.90 -2.51
N VAL A 20 0.10 -1.61 -3.73
CA VAL A 20 -0.23 -0.37 -4.46
C VAL A 20 -0.84 -0.73 -5.80
N ALA A 21 -2.00 -0.16 -6.12
CA ALA A 21 -2.62 -0.26 -7.44
C ALA A 21 -2.69 1.11 -8.11
N ALA A 22 -2.37 1.17 -9.40
CA ALA A 22 -2.49 2.40 -10.18
C ALA A 22 -3.93 2.61 -10.64
N ILE A 23 -4.46 3.83 -10.49
CA ILE A 23 -5.83 4.16 -10.92
C ILE A 23 -5.78 5.19 -12.06
N ASN A 24 -6.51 4.93 -13.13
CA ASN A 24 -6.68 5.86 -14.25
C ASN A 24 -8.14 5.86 -14.75
N LYS A 25 -8.42 6.55 -15.87
CA LYS A 25 -9.77 6.67 -16.44
C LYS A 25 -10.41 5.31 -16.81
N ALA A 26 -9.61 4.31 -17.14
CA ALA A 26 -10.09 2.96 -17.45
C ALA A 26 -10.39 2.13 -16.19
N GLY A 27 -9.90 2.54 -15.02
CA GLY A 27 -10.11 1.87 -13.75
C GLY A 27 -8.82 1.63 -12.96
N GLU A 28 -8.89 0.67 -12.04
CA GLU A 28 -7.78 0.18 -11.24
C GLU A 28 -6.96 -0.85 -12.04
N GLY A 29 -5.64 -0.72 -12.01
CA GLY A 29 -4.71 -1.70 -12.57
C GLY A 29 -4.35 -2.79 -11.57
N GLU A 30 -3.53 -3.75 -12.01
CA GLU A 30 -3.04 -4.82 -11.14
C GLU A 30 -2.28 -4.27 -9.92
N ALA A 31 -2.44 -4.96 -8.79
CA ALA A 31 -1.73 -4.65 -7.56
C ALA A 31 -0.23 -4.95 -7.70
N SER A 32 0.59 -4.15 -7.03
CA SER A 32 2.02 -4.43 -6.88
C SER A 32 2.27 -5.71 -6.10
N ASN A 33 3.52 -6.18 -6.15
CA ASN A 33 4.02 -7.14 -5.17
C ASN A 33 3.76 -6.63 -3.75
N GLY A 34 3.44 -7.56 -2.85
CA GLY A 34 3.20 -7.29 -1.44
C GLY A 34 4.49 -6.99 -0.69
N VAL A 35 4.41 -6.06 0.26
CA VAL A 35 5.48 -5.78 1.23
C VAL A 35 4.97 -6.07 2.63
N LEU A 36 5.69 -6.94 3.35
CA LEU A 36 5.40 -7.24 4.75
C LEU A 36 6.09 -6.24 5.69
N ALA A 37 5.34 -5.69 6.63
CA ALA A 37 5.89 -4.82 7.67
C ALA A 37 5.18 -5.02 9.02
N VAL A 38 5.90 -4.68 10.09
CA VAL A 38 5.45 -4.65 11.49
C VAL A 38 5.96 -3.34 12.08
N LEU A 39 5.13 -2.67 12.89
CA LEU A 39 5.51 -1.47 13.64
C LEU A 39 6.18 -1.82 14.97
#